data_AF-A0A9D0IAU5-F1
#
_entry.id   AF-A0A9D0IAU5-F1
#
_cell.length_a   1.000
_cell.length_b   1.000
_cell.length_c   1.000
_cell.angle_alpha   90.00
_cell.angle_beta   90.00
_cell.angle_gamma   90.00
#
_symmetry.space_group_name_H-M   'P 1'
#
loop_
_entity.id
_entity.type
_entity.pdbx_description
1 polymer ?
#
loop_
_entity_poly.entity_id
_entity_poly.type
_entity_poly.pdbx_seq_one_letter_code
_entity_poly.pdbx_strand_id
1 'polypeptide(L)' 'MEQREKERILVVDDDDGLARLMRLQLERTGYAVRTAACGSEGIRVAREWEPHLILLDVL' A
#
# COMPACT_ATOMS: atom_id res chain seq x y z
N MET A 1 22.40 -13.47 -9.39
CA MET A 1 21.18 -12.73 -9.75
C MET A 1 20.77 -11.97 -8.50
N GLU A 2 20.95 -10.65 -8.47
CA GLU A 2 20.47 -9.84 -7.35
C GLU A 2 18.94 -9.83 -7.42
N GLN A 3 18.28 -10.47 -6.45
CA GLN A 3 16.86 -10.28 -6.24
C GLN A 3 16.69 -8.86 -5.69
N ARG A 4 16.27 -7.91 -6.53
CA ARG A 4 15.85 -6.61 -6.02
C ARG A 4 14.61 -6.82 -5.15
N GLU A 5 14.66 -6.35 -3.91
CA GLU A 5 13.47 -6.31 -3.06
C GLU A 5 12.41 -5.46 -3.74
N LYS A 6 11.16 -5.94 -3.73
CA LYS A 6 10.04 -5.19 -4.30
C LYS A 6 9.83 -3.90 -3.50
N GLU A 7 9.79 -2.76 -4.17
CA GLU A 7 9.44 -1.50 -3.51
C GLU A 7 8.02 -1.60 -2.92
N ARG A 8 7.90 -1.15 -1.69
CA ARG A 8 6.70 -1.29 -0.83
C ARG A 8 5.81 -0.06 -0.92
N ILE A 9 4.54 -0.23 -1.22
CA ILE A 9 3.53 0.84 -1.28
C ILE A 9 2.39 0.54 -0.31
N LEU A 10 2.04 1.52 0.53
CA LEU A 10 0.86 1.45 1.40
C LEU A 10 -0.26 2.31 0.79
N VAL A 11 -1.43 1.73 0.58
CA VAL A 11 -2.64 2.45 0.19
C VAL A 11 -3.54 2.60 1.42
N VAL A 12 -3.99 3.82 1.71
CA VAL A 12 -4.89 4.13 2.82
C VAL A 12 -6.16 4.75 2.23
N ASP A 13 -7.24 4.00 2.27
CA ASP A 13 -8.51 4.30 1.57
C ASP A 13 -9.62 3.47 2.24
N ASP A 14 -10.75 4.09 2.57
CA ASP A 14 -11.89 3.43 3.23
C ASP A 14 -12.82 2.70 2.25
N ASP A 15 -12.68 2.94 0.94
CA ASP A 15 -13.33 2.17 -0.11
C ASP A 15 -12.53 0.89 -0.43
N ASP A 16 -12.99 -0.24 0.14
CA ASP A 16 -12.41 -1.57 -0.10
C ASP A 16 -12.29 -1.94 -1.60
N GLY A 17 -13.24 -1.48 -2.42
CA GLY A 17 -13.26 -1.75 -3.86
C GLY A 17 -12.14 -1.02 -4.59
N LEU A 18 -11.98 0.27 -4.29
CA LEU A 18 -10.92 1.11 -4.84
C LEU A 18 -9.54 0.66 -4.36
N ALA A 19 -9.40 0.43 -3.05
CA ALA A 19 -8.16 -0.07 -2.44
C ALA A 19 -7.70 -1.40 -3.05
N ARG A 20 -8.64 -2.34 -3.28
CA ARG A 20 -8.35 -3.62 -3.93
C ARG A 20 -7.93 -3.45 -5.39
N LEU A 21 -8.57 -2.55 -6.14
CA LEU A 21 -8.20 -2.27 -7.52
C LEU A 21 -6.78 -1.68 -7.59
N MET A 22 -6.46 -0.69 -6.75
CA MET A 22 -5.12 -0.09 -6.69
C MET A 22 -4.06 -1.14 -6.36
N ARG A 23 -4.33 -1.97 -5.35
CA ARG A 23 -3.44 -3.09 -4.98
C ARG A 23 -3.14 -3.99 -6.17
N LEU A 24 -4.16 -4.46 -6.88
CA LEU A 24 -3.99 -5.36 -8.02
C LEU A 24 -3.16 -4.72 -9.14
N GLN A 25 -3.37 -3.43 -9.43
CA GLN A 25 -2.61 -2.73 -10.46
C GLN A 25 -1.14 -2.53 -10.06
N LEU A 26 -0.88 -2.15 -8.81
CA LEU A 26 0.46 -1.92 -8.29
C LEU A 26 1.26 -3.23 -8.11
N GLU A 27 0.60 -4.32 -7.66
CA GLU A 27 1.26 -5.63 -7.59
C GLU A 27 1.65 -6.16 -8.98
N ARG A 28 0.82 -5.89 -10.00
CA ARG A 28 1.10 -6.25 -11.41
C ARG A 28 2.30 -5.50 -12.00
N THR A 29 2.61 -4.30 -11.50
CA THR A 29 3.77 -3.52 -11.94
C THR A 29 5.05 -3.89 -11.19
N GLY A 30 4.97 -4.76 -10.19
CA GLY A 30 6.14 -5.33 -9.49
C GLY A 30 6.27 -4.89 -8.03
N TYR A 31 5.39 -4.04 -7.52
CA TYR A 31 5.44 -3.56 -6.14
C TYR A 31 4.93 -4.61 -5.15
N ALA A 32 5.39 -4.49 -3.90
CA ALA A 32 4.71 -5.11 -2.76
C ALA A 32 3.71 -4.09 -2.21
N VAL A 33 2.46 -4.50 -1.99
CA VAL A 33 1.40 -3.56 -1.63
C VAL A 33 0.64 -4.03 -0.40
N ARG A 34 0.40 -3.10 0.53
CA ARG A 34 -0.56 -3.28 1.63
C ARG A 34 -1.63 -2.20 1.56
N THR A 35 -2.80 -2.52 2.08
CA THR A 35 -3.94 -1.59 2.19
C THR A 35 -4.25 -1.37 3.67
N ALA A 36 -4.85 -0.22 4.00
CA ALA A 36 -5.40 0.10 5.30
C ALA A 36 -6.72 0.86 5.10
N ALA A 37 -7.75 0.52 5.86
CA ALA A 37 -9.11 1.06 5.69
C ALA A 37 -9.32 2.41 6.41
N CYS A 38 -8.34 2.87 7.18
CA CYS A 38 -8.42 4.14 7.90
C CYS A 38 -7.03 4.64 8.32
N GLY A 39 -6.96 5.91 8.74
CA GLY A 39 -5.70 6.54 9.13
C GLY A 39 -4.99 5.88 10.32
N SER A 40 -5.73 5.38 11.32
CA SER A 40 -5.12 4.71 12.48
C SER A 40 -4.44 3.38 12.10
N GLU A 41 -5.09 2.60 11.24
CA GLU A 41 -4.50 1.41 10.64
C GLU A 41 -3.33 1.79 9.73
N GLY A 42 -3.48 2.82 8.90
CA GLY A 42 -2.43 3.32 8.01
C GLY A 42 -1.15 3.71 8.75
N ILE A 43 -1.27 4.44 9.87
CA ILE A 43 -0.13 4.81 10.73
C ILE A 43 0.55 3.56 11.30
N ARG A 44 -0.24 2.60 11.80
CA ARG A 44 0.30 1.36 12.36
C ARG A 44 1.07 0.57 11.30
N VAL A 45 0.46 0.36 10.13
CA VAL A 45 1.07 -0.38 9.01
C VAL A 45 2.31 0.34 8.49
N ALA A 46 2.28 1.67 8.38
CA ALA A 46 3.42 2.46 7.93
C ALA A 46 4.65 2.28 8.85
N ARG A 47 4.43 2.23 10.18
CA ARG A 47 5.50 2.01 11.16
C ARG A 47 6.04 0.58 11.16
N GLU A 48 5.17 -0.41 11.02
CA GLU A 48 5.55 -1.82 11.07
C GLU A 48 6.19 -2.33 9.76
N TRP A 49 5.77 -1.78 8.62
CA TRP A 49 6.10 -2.30 7.30
C TRP A 49 7.00 -1.38 6.46
N GLU A 50 7.26 -0.16 6.97
CA GLU A 50 8.17 0.83 6.38
C GLU A 50 8.00 0.94 4.85
N PRO A 51 6.84 1.39 4.35
CA PRO A 51 6.61 1.57 2.93
C PRO A 51 7.51 2.68 2.37
N HIS A 52 7.88 2.57 1.10
CA HIS A 52 8.65 3.57 0.38
C HIS A 52 7.74 4.70 -0.14
N LEU A 53 6.45 4.42 -0.31
CA LEU A 53 5.42 5.35 -0.73
C LEU A 53 4.11 5.06 0.00
N ILE A 54 3.40 6.11 0.41
CA ILE A 54 2.04 6.04 0.95
C ILE A 54 1.11 6.79 -0.01
N LEU A 55 0.06 6.11 -0.47
CA LEU A 55 -1.07 6.71 -1.19
C LEU A 55 -2.20 6.87 -0.17
N LEU A 56 -2.61 8.11 0.09
CA LEU A 56 -3.63 8.45 1.07
C LEU A 56 -4.82 9.08 0.36
N ASP A 57 -6.01 8.51 0.53
CA ASP A 57 -7.24 9.22 0.22
C ASP A 57 -7.62 10.17 1.38
N VAL A 58 -8.15 11.32 1.02
CA VAL A 58 -8.44 12.45 1.94
C VAL A 58 -9.90 12.89 1.90
N LEU A 59 -10.73 12.21 1.12
CA LEU A 59 -12.13 12.55 0.87
C LEU A 59 -13.11 11.91 1.85
#